data_AF-A0A9E5B449-F1
#
_entry.id   AF-A0A9E5B449-F1
#
_cell.length_a   1.000
_cell.length_b   1.000
_cell.length_c   1.000
_cell.angle_alpha   90.00
_cell.angle_beta   90.00
_cell.angle_gamma   90.00
#
_symmetry.space_group_name_H-M   'P 1'
#
loop_
_entity.id
_entity.type
_entity.pdbx_description
1 polymer ?
#
loop_
_entity_poly.entity_id
_entity_poly.type
_entity_poly.pdbx_seq_one_letter_code
_entity_poly.pdbx_strand_id
1 'polypeptide(L)'
;MLQQPKEMEGILLVDKPRDHTSHDVVARLRGKLKMKRIGHAGTLDPMATGLLIILVGKATRVSQYLVSLDKEYEGTIELGKVTDTQDADGEMMETRPVPALTEAELQEAIKGFLGDQYQM
;
A
#
# COMPACT_ATOMS: atom_id res chain seq x y z
N MET A 1 -24.55 29.63 -23.42
CA MET A 1 -23.24 28.94 -23.34
C MET A 1 -23.46 27.62 -22.63
N LEU A 2 -23.12 26.49 -23.26
CA LEU A 2 -23.13 25.20 -22.57
C LEU A 2 -22.07 25.26 -21.47
N GLN A 3 -22.45 25.09 -20.21
CA GLN A 3 -21.47 24.93 -19.14
C GLN A 3 -20.59 23.73 -19.49
N GLN A 4 -19.27 23.94 -19.51
CA GLN A 4 -18.36 22.81 -19.61
C GLN A 4 -18.66 21.85 -18.46
N PRO A 5 -18.67 20.53 -18.71
CA PRO A 5 -18.85 19.57 -17.64
C PRO A 5 -17.78 19.85 -16.58
N LYS A 6 -18.22 20.07 -15.35
CA LYS A 6 -17.32 20.34 -14.22
C LYS A 6 -16.41 19.13 -14.05
N GLU A 7 -15.13 19.27 -14.42
CA GLU A 7 -14.14 18.23 -14.17
C GLU A 7 -14.07 17.98 -12.66
N MET A 8 -14.13 16.71 -12.27
CA MET A 8 -14.03 16.34 -10.87
C MET A 8 -12.58 16.53 -10.42
N GLU A 9 -12.37 17.27 -9.35
CA GLU A 9 -11.06 17.55 -8.80
C GLU A 9 -11.09 17.23 -7.31
N GLY A 10 -10.12 16.45 -6.84
CA GLY A 10 -10.07 16.11 -5.43
C GLY A 10 -9.26 14.86 -5.12
N ILE A 11 -9.35 14.46 -3.87
CA ILE A 11 -8.71 13.27 -3.32
C ILE A 11 -9.83 12.29 -2.92
N LEU A 12 -9.71 11.05 -3.37
CA LEU A 12 -10.60 9.96 -2.96
C LEU A 12 -9.80 9.01 -2.08
N LEU A 13 -10.30 8.76 -0.88
CA LEU A 13 -9.76 7.75 0.02
C LEU A 13 -10.43 6.43 -0.32
N VAL A 14 -9.69 5.53 -0.95
CA VAL A 14 -10.22 4.22 -1.38
C VAL A 14 -9.69 3.16 -0.45
N ASP A 15 -10.58 2.36 0.12
CA ASP A 15 -10.19 1.08 0.70
C ASP A 15 -9.91 0.09 -0.44
N LYS A 16 -8.63 -0.20 -0.69
CA LYS A 16 -8.18 -1.08 -1.77
C LYS A 16 -8.52 -2.52 -1.38
N PRO A 17 -9.33 -3.24 -2.17
CA PRO A 17 -9.52 -4.67 -1.94
C PRO A 17 -8.23 -5.46 -2.22
N ARG A 18 -8.19 -6.68 -1.67
CA ARG A 18 -7.17 -7.67 -1.98
C ARG A 18 -7.23 -8.06 -3.48
N ASP A 19 -6.13 -8.59 -3.99
CA ASP A 19 -5.97 -9.11 -5.37
C ASP A 19 -6.10 -8.04 -6.46
N HIS A 20 -5.91 -6.78 -6.06
CA HIS A 20 -5.91 -5.63 -6.95
C HIS A 20 -4.62 -4.86 -6.81
N THR A 21 -3.96 -4.59 -7.94
CA THR A 21 -2.87 -3.61 -7.94
C THR A 21 -3.45 -2.22 -7.69
N SER A 22 -2.61 -1.31 -7.19
CA SER A 22 -2.98 0.11 -7.09
C SER A 22 -3.36 0.71 -8.45
N HIS A 23 -2.76 0.20 -9.54
CA HIS A 23 -3.08 0.61 -10.91
C HIS A 23 -4.45 0.12 -11.38
N ASP A 24 -4.90 -1.06 -10.97
CA ASP A 24 -6.24 -1.56 -11.30
C ASP A 24 -7.32 -0.65 -10.72
N VAL A 25 -7.13 -0.15 -9.50
CA VAL A 25 -8.04 0.81 -8.88
C VAL A 25 -8.09 2.11 -9.69
N VAL A 26 -6.94 2.65 -10.08
CA VAL A 26 -6.86 3.83 -10.95
C VAL A 26 -7.58 3.58 -12.27
N ALA A 27 -7.35 2.44 -12.94
CA ALA A 27 -7.97 2.10 -14.21
C ALA A 27 -9.51 2.02 -14.11
N ARG A 28 -10.02 1.37 -13.06
CA ARG A 28 -11.46 1.29 -12.77
C ARG A 28 -12.06 2.68 -12.55
N LEU A 29 -11.39 3.55 -11.81
CA LEU A 29 -11.86 4.91 -11.56
C LEU A 29 -11.82 5.79 -12.81
N ARG A 30 -10.82 5.62 -13.69
CA ARG A 30 -10.80 6.30 -15.00
C ARG A 30 -12.03 5.96 -15.82
N GLY A 31 -12.43 4.68 -15.86
CA GLY A 31 -13.64 4.22 -16.53
C GLY A 31 -14.93 4.78 -15.91
N LYS A 32 -15.06 4.70 -14.57
CA LYS A 32 -16.26 5.18 -13.85
C LYS A 32 -16.44 6.70 -13.89
N LEU A 33 -15.36 7.45 -13.68
CA LEU A 33 -15.39 8.92 -13.64
C LEU A 33 -15.26 9.54 -15.03
N LYS A 34 -14.94 8.75 -16.06
CA LYS A 34 -14.68 9.22 -17.43
C LYS A 34 -13.59 10.31 -17.49
N MET A 35 -12.58 10.19 -16.63
CA MET A 35 -11.47 11.14 -16.52
C MET A 35 -10.14 10.45 -16.80
N LYS A 36 -9.26 11.11 -17.56
CA LYS A 36 -7.92 10.58 -17.87
C LYS A 36 -6.92 10.87 -16.76
N ARG A 37 -7.00 12.06 -16.16
CA ARG A 37 -6.07 12.54 -15.15
C ARG A 37 -6.43 12.00 -13.77
N ILE A 38 -6.04 10.75 -13.52
CA ILE A 38 -6.17 10.07 -12.23
C ILE A 38 -4.83 9.37 -11.93
N GLY A 39 -4.38 9.46 -10.69
CA GLY A 39 -3.21 8.75 -10.15
C GLY A 39 -3.42 8.36 -8.68
N HIS A 40 -2.41 7.78 -8.05
CA HIS A 40 -2.41 7.45 -6.62
C HIS A 40 -1.18 8.06 -5.92
N ALA A 41 -1.24 8.20 -4.60
CA ALA A 41 -0.17 8.74 -3.76
C ALA A 41 0.36 7.70 -2.77
N GLY A 42 1.06 6.70 -3.30
CA GLY A 42 1.54 5.53 -2.55
C GLY A 42 1.00 4.24 -3.17
N THR A 43 1.87 3.26 -3.36
CA THR A 43 1.50 1.95 -3.90
C THR A 43 1.21 1.01 -2.73
N LEU A 44 0.16 0.22 -2.87
CA LEU A 44 -0.08 -0.98 -2.07
C LEU A 44 0.08 -2.21 -2.97
N ASP A 45 0.72 -3.25 -2.44
CA ASP A 45 0.88 -4.55 -3.08
C ASP A 45 -0.50 -5.22 -3.32
N PRO A 46 -0.58 -6.16 -4.28
CA PRO A 46 -1.83 -6.86 -4.59
C PRO A 46 -2.50 -7.49 -3.36
N MET A 47 -1.74 -8.20 -2.50
CA MET A 47 -2.27 -8.83 -1.30
C MET A 47 -2.70 -7.85 -0.20
N ALA A 48 -2.12 -6.65 -0.16
CA ALA A 48 -2.43 -5.67 0.87
C ALA A 48 -3.86 -5.12 0.69
N THR A 49 -4.47 -4.66 1.77
CA THR A 49 -5.76 -3.95 1.74
C THR A 49 -5.64 -2.60 2.44
N GLY A 50 -6.70 -1.79 2.45
CA GLY A 50 -6.72 -0.54 3.19
C GLY A 50 -6.47 0.69 2.34
N LEU A 51 -6.01 1.77 2.96
CA LEU A 51 -6.06 3.11 2.38
C LEU A 51 -5.15 3.27 1.15
N LEU A 52 -5.76 3.45 -0.02
CA LEU A 52 -5.13 3.93 -1.24
C LEU A 52 -5.64 5.35 -1.56
N ILE A 53 -4.74 6.33 -1.45
CA ILE A 53 -5.04 7.73 -1.75
C ILE A 53 -5.08 7.92 -3.27
N ILE A 54 -6.26 8.20 -3.82
CA ILE A 54 -6.45 8.48 -5.25
C ILE A 54 -6.56 9.98 -5.48
N LEU A 55 -5.85 10.47 -6.50
CA LEU A 55 -5.81 11.86 -6.91
C LEU A 55 -6.56 12.02 -8.24
N VAL A 56 -7.55 12.91 -8.28
CA VAL A 56 -8.39 13.16 -9.45
C VAL A 56 -8.18 14.60 -9.95
N GLY A 57 -7.97 14.75 -11.26
CA GLY A 57 -7.83 16.05 -11.89
C GLY A 57 -6.60 16.81 -11.38
N LYS A 58 -6.75 18.10 -11.08
CA LYS A 58 -5.63 18.94 -10.61
C LYS A 58 -5.01 18.49 -9.29
N ALA A 59 -5.71 17.68 -8.49
CA ALA A 59 -5.16 17.12 -7.25
C ALA A 59 -3.94 16.22 -7.50
N THR A 60 -3.72 15.71 -8.73
CA THR A 60 -2.49 14.96 -9.03
C THR A 60 -1.22 15.77 -8.83
N ARG A 61 -1.29 17.10 -8.79
CA ARG A 61 -0.14 17.99 -8.54
C ARG A 61 0.39 17.92 -7.12
N VAL A 62 -0.41 17.45 -6.16
CA VAL A 62 -0.01 17.39 -4.75
C VAL A 62 0.51 16.00 -4.34
N SER A 63 0.71 15.08 -5.30
CA SER A 63 1.15 13.71 -5.01
C SER A 63 2.42 13.64 -4.17
N GLN A 64 3.42 14.49 -4.48
CA GLN A 64 4.70 14.54 -3.77
C GLN A 64 4.56 14.81 -2.26
N TYR A 65 3.55 15.57 -1.86
CA TYR A 65 3.30 15.89 -0.44
C TYR A 65 2.58 14.76 0.29
N LEU A 66 1.79 13.96 -0.44
CA LEU A 66 1.03 12.85 0.17
C LEU A 66 1.88 11.57 0.23
N VAL A 67 2.74 11.36 -0.78
CA VAL A 67 3.70 10.23 -0.79
C VAL A 67 4.74 10.36 0.33
N SER A 68 4.99 11.55 0.87
CA SER A 68 5.95 11.77 1.97
C SER A 68 5.33 11.72 3.37
N LEU A 69 4.01 11.57 3.50
CA LEU A 69 3.38 11.44 4.82
C LEU A 69 3.77 10.13 5.50
N ASP A 70 3.65 10.07 6.82
CA ASP A 70 3.78 8.82 7.55
C ASP A 70 2.66 7.84 7.17
N LYS A 71 2.94 6.55 7.30
CA LYS A 71 1.95 5.48 7.08
C LYS A 71 1.99 4.51 8.25
N GLU A 72 0.83 3.94 8.50
CA GLU A 72 0.63 2.92 9.50
C GLU A 72 0.13 1.66 8.78
N TYR A 73 0.69 0.52 9.17
CA TYR A 73 0.37 -0.78 8.60
C TYR A 73 0.07 -1.76 9.72
N GLU A 74 -0.91 -2.63 9.49
CA GLU A 74 -1.20 -3.79 10.32
C GLU A 74 -0.98 -5.04 9.48
N GLY A 75 -0.37 -6.07 10.08
CA GLY A 75 -0.05 -7.29 9.37
C GLY A 75 0.33 -8.43 10.31
N THR A 76 0.52 -9.61 9.72
CA THR A 76 0.98 -10.81 10.43
C THR A 76 2.21 -11.35 9.72
N ILE A 77 3.21 -11.75 10.49
CA ILE A 77 4.44 -12.36 10.00
C ILE A 77 4.42 -13.84 10.39
N GLU A 78 4.70 -14.72 9.43
CA GLU A 78 4.90 -16.14 9.69
C GLU A 78 6.40 -16.44 9.84
N LEU A 79 6.83 -16.77 11.05
CA LEU A 79 8.23 -17.09 11.34
C LEU A 79 8.62 -18.47 10.79
N GLY A 80 9.88 -18.60 10.39
CA GLY A 80 10.45 -19.87 9.93
C GLY A 80 10.21 -20.19 8.45
N LYS A 81 9.53 -19.32 7.70
CA LYS A 81 9.35 -19.45 6.24
C LYS A 81 10.00 -18.27 5.53
N VAL A 82 10.64 -18.54 4.40
CA VAL A 82 11.21 -17.53 3.51
C VAL A 82 10.64 -17.75 2.11
N THR A 83 10.10 -16.69 1.52
CA THR A 83 9.62 -16.65 0.14
C THR A 83 10.46 -15.69 -0.69
N ASP A 84 10.44 -15.85 -2.01
CA ASP A 84 11.20 -15.02 -2.95
C ASP A 84 10.73 -13.56 -3.00
N THR A 85 9.43 -13.32 -2.77
CA THR A 85 8.83 -11.98 -2.66
C THR A 85 8.83 -11.42 -1.23
N GLN A 86 9.28 -12.21 -0.24
CA GLN A 86 9.26 -11.86 1.19
C GLN A 86 7.85 -11.61 1.76
N ASP A 87 6.82 -12.08 1.06
CA ASP A 87 5.43 -12.05 1.51
C ASP A 87 4.72 -13.39 1.24
N ALA A 88 3.41 -13.44 1.51
CA ALA A 88 2.60 -14.65 1.39
C ALA A 88 2.23 -15.04 -0.05
N ASP A 89 2.45 -14.17 -1.04
CA ASP A 89 2.11 -14.43 -2.44
C ASP A 89 3.28 -15.08 -3.22
N GLY A 90 4.50 -15.10 -2.63
CA GLY A 90 5.71 -15.64 -3.26
C GLY A 90 5.86 -17.17 -3.21
N GLU A 91 6.85 -17.66 -3.93
CA GLU A 91 7.25 -19.08 -3.90
C GLU A 91 8.15 -19.37 -2.69
N MET A 92 7.91 -20.50 -2.04
CA MET A 92 8.71 -20.93 -0.87
C MET A 92 10.15 -21.22 -1.29
N MET A 93 11.11 -20.52 -0.66
CA MET A 93 12.55 -20.77 -0.83
C MET A 93 13.13 -21.61 0.29
N GLU A 94 12.73 -21.37 1.53
CA GLU A 94 13.29 -22.05 2.70
C GLU A 94 12.26 -22.22 3.82
N THR A 95 12.39 -23.30 4.58
CA THR A 95 11.69 -23.50 5.86
C THR A 95 12.69 -23.90 6.93
N ARG A 96 12.61 -23.26 8.10
CA ARG A 96 13.42 -23.55 9.29
C ARG A 96 12.53 -23.81 10.50
N PRO A 97 12.94 -24.69 11.43
CA PRO A 97 12.21 -24.86 12.68
C PRO A 97 12.23 -23.56 13.48
N VAL A 98 11.06 -23.14 13.96
CA VAL A 98 10.93 -22.01 14.89
C VAL A 98 11.06 -22.56 16.31
N PRO A 99 12.02 -22.09 17.13
CA PRO A 99 12.12 -22.52 18.52
C PRO A 99 10.91 -22.05 19.33
N ALA A 100 10.73 -22.57 20.54
CA ALA A 100 9.78 -21.98 21.47
C ALA A 100 10.20 -20.54 21.78
N LEU A 101 9.34 -19.58 21.48
CA LEU A 101 9.57 -18.15 21.71
C LEU A 101 8.55 -17.64 22.71
N THR A 102 9.01 -16.83 23.64
CA THR A 102 8.15 -16.06 24.53
C THR A 102 7.80 -14.72 23.90
N GLU A 103 6.68 -14.14 24.30
CA GLU A 103 6.28 -12.80 23.86
C GLU A 103 7.34 -11.75 24.25
N ALA A 104 7.97 -11.89 25.41
CA ALA A 104 9.04 -10.99 25.85
C ALA A 104 10.25 -11.00 24.92
N GLU A 105 10.66 -12.17 24.41
CA GLU A 105 11.77 -12.28 23.45
C GLU A 105 11.42 -11.62 22.11
N LEU A 106 10.18 -11.78 21.64
CA LEU A 106 9.70 -11.11 20.42
C LEU A 106 9.66 -9.59 20.59
N GLN A 107 9.11 -9.10 21.70
CA GLN A 107 9.05 -7.66 21.98
C GLN A 107 10.44 -7.04 22.07
N GLU A 108 11.42 -7.75 22.66
CA GLU A 108 12.80 -7.27 22.71
C GLU A 108 13.44 -7.21 21.31
N ALA A 109 13.21 -8.21 20.46
CA ALA A 109 13.72 -8.20 19.09
C ALA A 109 13.12 -7.04 18.25
N ILE A 110 11.81 -6.77 18.41
CA ILE A 110 11.11 -5.70 17.68
C ILE A 110 11.68 -4.32 18.02
N LYS A 111 12.14 -4.08 19.25
CA LYS A 111 12.77 -2.78 19.62
C LYS A 111 13.96 -2.44 18.74
N GLY A 112 14.67 -3.46 18.23
CA GLY A 112 15.77 -3.30 17.30
C GLY A 112 15.37 -2.72 15.93
N PHE A 113 14.07 -2.63 15.61
CA PHE A 113 13.52 -2.06 14.38
C PHE A 113 12.88 -0.67 14.57
N LEU A 114 12.95 -0.10 15.78
CA LEU A 114 12.42 1.22 16.06
C LEU A 114 13.46 2.32 15.76
N GLY A 115 12.99 3.47 15.24
CA GLY A 115 13.82 4.63 14.91
C GLY A 115 14.34 4.64 13.48
N ASP A 116 15.26 5.57 13.19
CA ASP A 116 15.83 5.73 11.85
C ASP A 116 16.75 4.56 11.49
N GLN A 117 16.47 3.91 10.36
CA GLN A 117 17.21 2.74 9.90
C GLN A 117 17.39 2.74 8.39
N TYR A 118 18.45 2.09 7.94
CA TYR A 118 18.64 1.79 6.52
C TYR A 118 18.03 0.42 6.21
N GLN A 119 17.15 0.38 5.22
CA GLN A 119 16.59 -0.83 4.63
C GLN A 119 17.11 -0.95 3.19
N MET A 120 17.53 -2.16 2.81
CA MET A 120 18.00 -2.47 1.45
C MET A 120 16.82 -2.84 0.55
#